data_AF-A0A8C4FAQ7-F1
#
_entry.id   AF-A0A8C4FAQ7-F1
#
_cell.length_a   1.000
_cell.length_b   1.000
_cell.length_c   1.000
_cell.angle_alpha   90.00
_cell.angle_beta   90.00
_cell.angle_gamma   90.00
#
_symmetry.space_group_name_H-M   'P 1'
#
loop_
_entity.id
_entity.type
_entity.pdbx_description
1 polymer ?
#
loop_
_entity_poly.entity_id
_entity_poly.type
_entity_poly.pdbx_seq_one_letter_code
_entity_poly.pdbx_strand_id
1 'polypeptide(L)'
;MFPSMLGSRGRAYLMLLILSLLWRGPVSNIQRNAETAALSLSCNLDLQVHHSKLLWRDAIRPFILITQELMDDEAKFQSESLSVSRNFQNIRDEVVLQYGYDRFKPKHTGNSTQEQFTTKTMMQCDSVVDGGVQRCADWFGLRWAECMEAIPVPVINHILCVSMKFHFLCDVMRVMTPWCREQIPVEGNFGQLFDQLNLSVSQLSGEFRTELILKEQQQQSVLGGALLDQEFTEAVRGSFQKLTMTMKQLLNIMQLLLSFTFITIFTQAFSYLRKYRQDVRFDNIYITTYFRQIDARRRRAGKRCLLPLKQSEEKKFINPWSLKIHPEELKQVTSGVFQVLSAFLLSVILLSVDFSLFHVLDIVSRHTFTQFNLTRSHQVDIRVEGDSMMARLLRKTVSAFNSSSTLNIQTDNQVCVSPPSSLSVGVYVSCVCCVLLMALFSCLQVYTNRLRRVIAAFYYPKRETKRVLFLYSLQIQRRISSTDRKRIITRGRRSNMVFECPSSCGRRLCRHHQQEASDSEETHYDHG
;
A
#
# COMPACT_ATOMS: atom_id res chain seq x y z
N MET A 1 -8.62 44.30 36.58
CA MET A 1 -7.92 43.45 35.59
C MET A 1 -7.57 42.08 36.16
N PHE A 2 -6.79 42.01 37.24
CA PHE A 2 -6.38 40.76 37.89
C PHE A 2 -7.50 39.72 38.10
N PRO A 3 -8.72 40.10 38.56
CA PRO A 3 -9.80 39.12 38.69
C PRO A 3 -10.31 38.53 37.35
N SER A 4 -10.20 39.29 36.26
CA SER A 4 -10.58 38.82 34.92
C SER A 4 -9.53 37.87 34.34
N MET A 5 -8.24 38.03 34.71
CA MET A 5 -7.18 37.10 34.34
C MET A 5 -7.40 35.74 34.97
N LEU A 6 -7.69 35.67 36.27
CA LEU A 6 -8.00 34.42 36.97
C LEU A 6 -9.44 33.90 36.73
N GLY A 7 -10.09 34.38 35.66
CA GLY A 7 -11.45 34.02 35.29
C GLY A 7 -11.52 33.20 33.99
N SER A 8 -12.66 33.22 33.32
CA SER A 8 -12.86 32.46 32.07
C SER A 8 -11.91 32.86 30.92
N ARG A 9 -11.43 34.10 30.89
CA ARG A 9 -10.50 34.57 29.83
C ARG A 9 -9.08 34.07 30.03
N GLY A 10 -8.56 34.03 31.26
CA GLY A 10 -7.25 33.40 31.49
C GLY A 10 -7.30 31.89 31.32
N ARG A 11 -8.43 31.23 31.59
CA ARG A 11 -8.61 29.82 31.19
C ARG A 11 -8.51 29.64 29.67
N ALA A 12 -9.14 30.52 28.89
CA ALA A 12 -9.00 30.49 27.43
C ALA A 12 -7.55 30.74 26.97
N TYR A 13 -6.81 31.64 27.62
CA TYR A 13 -5.38 31.83 27.38
C TYR A 13 -4.58 30.56 27.68
N LEU A 14 -4.80 29.93 28.85
CA LEU A 14 -4.14 28.69 29.22
C LEU A 14 -4.50 27.54 28.26
N MET A 15 -5.73 27.47 27.74
CA MET A 15 -6.13 26.48 26.74
C MET A 15 -5.31 26.63 25.45
N LEU A 16 -5.19 27.86 24.95
CA LEU A 16 -4.36 28.13 23.76
C LEU A 16 -2.88 27.89 24.02
N LEU A 17 -2.39 28.19 25.23
CA LEU A 17 -1.02 27.90 25.64
C LEU A 17 -0.76 26.38 25.64
N ILE A 18 -1.64 25.59 26.27
CA ILE A 18 -1.55 24.12 26.26
C ILE A 18 -1.57 23.59 24.83
N LEU A 19 -2.49 24.08 23.99
CA LEU A 19 -2.56 23.65 22.60
C LEU A 19 -1.26 23.97 21.83
N SER A 20 -0.68 25.14 22.06
CA SER A 20 0.61 25.52 21.45
C SER A 20 1.79 24.66 21.94
N LEU A 21 1.80 24.28 23.23
CA LEU A 21 2.80 23.40 23.82
C LEU A 21 2.67 21.96 23.29
N LEU A 22 1.45 21.44 23.20
CA LEU A 22 1.17 20.13 22.63
C LEU A 22 1.58 20.06 21.16
N TRP A 23 1.36 21.14 20.41
CA TRP A 23 1.72 21.20 19.00
C TRP A 23 3.24 21.26 18.78
N ARG A 24 3.96 22.10 19.54
CA ARG A 24 5.42 22.22 19.47
C ARG A 24 6.15 21.03 20.10
N GLY A 25 5.52 20.33 21.02
CA GLY A 25 6.07 19.19 21.73
C GLY A 25 5.67 17.86 21.08
N PRO A 26 4.72 17.10 21.67
CA PRO A 26 4.41 15.75 21.24
C PRO A 26 3.97 15.64 19.78
N VAL A 27 3.17 16.57 19.25
CA VAL A 27 2.71 16.47 17.84
C VAL A 27 3.89 16.61 16.87
N SER A 28 4.76 17.60 17.09
CA SER A 28 5.96 17.78 16.27
C SER A 28 6.93 16.60 16.40
N ASN A 29 7.06 16.01 17.60
CA ASN A 29 7.94 14.87 17.83
C ASN A 29 7.40 13.59 17.18
N ILE A 30 6.09 13.32 17.31
CA ILE A 30 5.40 12.22 16.61
C ILE A 30 5.61 12.32 15.11
N GLN A 31 5.41 13.50 14.53
CA GLN A 31 5.60 13.70 13.09
C GLN A 31 7.05 13.45 12.67
N ARG A 32 8.03 13.94 13.44
CA ARG A 32 9.45 13.72 13.15
C ARG A 32 9.83 12.24 13.22
N ASN A 33 9.32 11.54 14.22
CA ASN A 33 9.49 10.10 14.37
C ASN A 33 8.82 9.32 13.23
N ALA A 34 7.62 9.73 12.80
CA ALA A 34 6.94 9.12 11.66
C ALA A 34 7.68 9.35 10.33
N GLU A 35 8.19 10.56 10.09
CA GLU A 35 9.03 10.88 8.93
C GLU A 35 10.28 10.00 8.91
N THR A 36 10.98 9.94 10.05
CA THR A 36 12.21 9.16 10.20
C THR A 36 11.95 7.66 10.01
N ALA A 37 10.84 7.14 10.55
CA ALA A 37 10.42 5.77 10.36
C ALA A 37 10.10 5.46 8.88
N ALA A 38 9.34 6.33 8.21
CA ALA A 38 9.02 6.16 6.80
C ALA A 38 10.27 6.17 5.91
N LEU A 39 11.22 7.08 6.16
CA LEU A 39 12.50 7.13 5.44
C LEU A 39 13.36 5.89 5.71
N SER A 40 13.40 5.41 6.96
CA SER A 40 14.13 4.18 7.31
C SER A 40 13.56 2.97 6.58
N LEU A 41 12.23 2.81 6.55
CA LEU A 41 11.53 1.74 5.82
C LEU A 41 11.81 1.83 4.32
N SER A 42 11.77 3.03 3.75
CA SER A 42 12.08 3.27 2.34
C SER A 42 13.50 2.82 1.98
N CYS A 43 14.50 3.25 2.76
CA CYS A 43 15.90 2.87 2.58
C CYS A 43 16.12 1.36 2.72
N ASN A 44 15.44 0.71 3.67
CA ASN A 44 15.47 -0.74 3.85
C ASN A 44 14.95 -1.48 2.60
N LEU A 45 13.83 -1.02 2.05
CA LEU A 45 13.23 -1.61 0.85
C LEU A 45 14.12 -1.39 -0.39
N ASP A 46 14.71 -0.19 -0.54
CA ASP A 46 15.68 0.10 -1.61
C ASP A 46 16.88 -0.86 -1.54
N LEU A 47 17.42 -1.09 -0.33
CA LEU A 47 18.53 -2.01 -0.11
C LEU A 47 18.13 -3.46 -0.46
N GLN A 48 16.95 -3.92 -0.05
CA GLN A 48 16.44 -5.25 -0.38
C GLN A 48 16.25 -5.45 -1.90
N VAL A 49 15.72 -4.44 -2.59
CA VAL A 49 15.58 -4.46 -4.05
C VAL A 49 16.94 -4.50 -4.72
N HIS A 50 17.91 -3.72 -4.22
CA HIS A 50 19.28 -3.73 -4.74
C HIS A 50 19.93 -5.11 -4.62
N HIS A 51 19.85 -5.74 -3.45
CA HIS A 51 20.37 -7.10 -3.25
C HIS A 51 19.66 -8.12 -4.14
N SER A 52 18.33 -8.01 -4.27
CA SER A 52 17.55 -8.90 -5.14
C SER A 52 17.96 -8.77 -6.60
N LYS A 53 18.19 -7.54 -7.09
CA LYS A 53 18.72 -7.29 -8.45
C LYS A 53 20.11 -7.90 -8.64
N LEU A 54 21.00 -7.78 -7.65
CA LEU A 54 22.35 -8.32 -7.72
C LEU A 54 22.34 -9.86 -7.73
N LEU A 55 21.52 -10.48 -6.88
CA LEU A 55 21.32 -11.93 -6.87
C LEU A 55 20.68 -12.44 -8.17
N TRP A 56 19.71 -11.73 -8.73
CA TRP A 56 19.10 -12.07 -10.01
C TRP A 56 20.09 -12.00 -11.17
N ARG A 57 20.89 -10.93 -11.24
CA ARG A 57 21.94 -10.77 -12.25
C ARG A 57 22.98 -11.88 -12.15
N ASP A 58 23.38 -12.26 -10.94
CA ASP A 58 24.31 -13.38 -10.77
C ASP A 58 23.67 -14.74 -11.11
N ALA A 59 22.39 -14.96 -10.74
CA ALA A 59 21.66 -16.18 -11.06
C ALA A 59 21.47 -16.39 -12.58
N ILE A 60 21.29 -15.32 -13.35
CA ILE A 60 21.12 -15.37 -14.81
C ILE A 60 22.46 -15.33 -15.57
N ARG A 61 23.55 -14.90 -14.93
CA ARG A 61 24.88 -14.84 -15.53
C ARG A 61 25.30 -16.09 -16.31
N PRO A 62 25.16 -17.34 -15.81
CA PRO A 62 25.53 -18.52 -16.59
C PRO A 62 24.72 -18.64 -17.88
N PHE A 63 23.42 -18.32 -17.87
CA PHE A 63 22.60 -18.35 -19.08
C PHE A 63 23.03 -17.29 -20.11
N ILE A 64 23.42 -16.09 -19.65
CA ILE A 64 23.96 -15.05 -20.54
C ILE A 64 25.26 -15.54 -21.17
N LEU A 65 26.17 -16.11 -20.38
CA LEU A 65 27.45 -16.64 -20.87
C LEU A 65 27.25 -17.78 -21.88
N ILE A 66 26.35 -18.73 -21.60
CA ILE A 66 26.03 -19.84 -22.53
C ILE A 66 25.52 -19.30 -23.85
N THR A 67 24.61 -18.33 -23.79
CA THR A 67 23.99 -17.79 -25.00
C THR A 67 25.00 -16.96 -25.81
N GLN A 68 25.88 -16.20 -25.15
CA GLN A 68 27.00 -15.51 -25.81
C GLN A 68 27.98 -16.49 -26.47
N GLU A 69 28.38 -17.55 -25.78
CA GLU A 69 29.28 -18.57 -26.34
C GLU A 69 28.66 -19.32 -27.53
N LEU A 70 27.34 -19.54 -27.53
CA LEU A 70 26.61 -20.12 -28.66
C LEU A 70 26.58 -19.18 -29.87
N MET A 71 26.43 -17.87 -29.63
CA MET A 71 26.48 -16.85 -30.69
C MET A 71 27.89 -16.72 -31.28
N ASP A 72 28.93 -16.75 -30.45
CA ASP A 72 30.33 -16.64 -30.92
C ASP A 72 30.74 -17.82 -31.84
N ASP A 73 30.19 -19.01 -31.60
CA ASP A 73 30.45 -20.22 -32.40
C ASP A 73 29.45 -20.44 -33.55
N GLU A 74 28.51 -19.53 -33.78
CA GLU A 74 27.44 -19.67 -34.77
C GLU A 74 27.98 -20.09 -36.15
N ALA A 75 28.96 -19.33 -36.66
CA ALA A 75 29.56 -19.59 -37.97
C ALA A 75 30.22 -20.99 -38.05
N LYS A 76 30.80 -21.46 -36.94
CA LYS A 76 31.43 -22.77 -36.87
C LYS A 76 30.39 -23.88 -36.91
N PHE A 77 29.33 -23.79 -36.10
CA PHE A 77 28.24 -24.77 -36.12
C PHE A 77 27.50 -24.80 -37.46
N GLN A 78 27.29 -23.63 -38.06
CA GLN A 78 26.72 -23.51 -39.39
C GLN A 78 27.60 -24.22 -40.44
N SER A 79 28.92 -24.02 -40.37
CA SER A 79 29.87 -24.68 -41.29
C SER A 79 29.89 -26.21 -41.13
N GLU A 80 29.87 -26.72 -39.90
CA GLU A 80 29.86 -28.16 -39.60
C GLU A 80 28.53 -28.80 -40.06
N SER A 81 27.40 -28.14 -39.80
CA SER A 81 26.08 -28.58 -40.25
C SER A 81 25.98 -28.63 -41.78
N LEU A 82 26.48 -27.60 -42.48
CA LEU A 82 26.55 -27.57 -43.94
C LEU A 82 27.48 -28.67 -44.49
N SER A 83 28.58 -28.97 -43.80
CA SER A 83 29.48 -30.05 -44.18
C SER A 83 28.82 -31.43 -44.05
N VAL A 84 28.09 -31.69 -42.96
CA VAL A 84 27.32 -32.93 -42.77
C VAL A 84 26.25 -33.06 -43.85
N SER A 85 25.52 -31.98 -44.12
CA SER A 85 24.53 -31.95 -45.18
C SER A 85 25.15 -32.27 -46.53
N ARG A 86 26.26 -31.63 -46.90
CA ARG A 86 26.98 -31.89 -48.17
C ARG A 86 27.46 -33.33 -48.28
N ASN A 87 28.05 -33.88 -47.23
CA ASN A 87 28.53 -35.26 -47.23
C ASN A 87 27.38 -36.26 -47.37
N PHE A 88 26.26 -36.00 -46.69
CA PHE A 88 25.06 -36.82 -46.85
C PHE A 88 24.45 -36.68 -48.24
N GLN A 89 24.43 -35.48 -48.84
CA GLN A 89 23.99 -35.30 -50.22
C GLN A 89 24.85 -36.11 -51.20
N ASN A 90 26.17 -36.13 -51.02
CA ASN A 90 27.06 -36.96 -51.83
C ASN A 90 26.75 -38.45 -51.67
N ILE A 91 26.56 -38.94 -50.44
CA ILE A 91 26.20 -40.34 -50.17
C ILE A 91 24.83 -40.65 -50.78
N ARG A 92 23.86 -39.76 -50.61
CA ARG A 92 22.51 -39.90 -51.15
C ARG A 92 22.57 -40.00 -52.66
N ASP A 93 23.30 -39.10 -53.31
CA ASP A 93 23.44 -39.08 -54.76
C ASP A 93 24.19 -40.33 -55.24
N GLU A 94 25.22 -40.82 -54.54
CA GLU A 94 25.88 -42.10 -54.86
C GLU A 94 24.94 -43.29 -54.71
N VAL A 95 24.21 -43.40 -53.60
CA VAL A 95 23.23 -44.47 -53.36
C VAL A 95 22.12 -44.46 -54.43
N VAL A 96 21.75 -43.27 -54.89
CA VAL A 96 20.71 -43.08 -55.90
C VAL A 96 21.22 -43.31 -57.33
N LEU A 97 22.47 -42.92 -57.62
CA LEU A 97 23.09 -42.94 -58.96
C LEU A 97 23.91 -44.22 -59.22
N GLN A 98 24.78 -44.63 -58.30
CA GLN A 98 25.66 -45.80 -58.44
C GLN A 98 24.86 -47.11 -58.45
N TYR A 99 23.74 -47.14 -57.73
CA TYR A 99 22.77 -48.23 -57.75
C TYR A 99 21.52 -47.92 -58.58
N GLY A 100 21.53 -46.86 -59.41
CA GLY A 100 20.35 -46.51 -60.17
C GLY A 100 20.57 -45.58 -61.36
N TYR A 101 20.28 -46.07 -62.57
CA TYR A 101 20.15 -45.20 -63.75
C TYR A 101 18.80 -44.46 -63.81
N ASP A 102 18.85 -43.31 -64.49
CA ASP A 102 17.94 -42.15 -64.59
C ASP A 102 17.48 -41.49 -63.28
N ARG A 103 17.66 -40.15 -63.22
CA ARG A 103 17.16 -39.26 -62.15
C ARG A 103 15.73 -39.65 -61.79
N PHE A 104 15.43 -39.72 -60.49
CA PHE A 104 14.04 -39.76 -60.00
C PHE A 104 13.23 -38.72 -60.77
N LYS A 105 12.44 -39.16 -61.75
CA LYS A 105 11.30 -38.38 -62.20
C LYS A 105 10.26 -38.66 -61.12
N PRO A 106 9.87 -37.67 -60.31
CA PRO A 106 8.80 -37.85 -59.35
C PRO A 106 7.53 -38.07 -60.17
N LYS A 107 7.24 -39.33 -60.51
CA LYS A 107 5.87 -39.71 -60.79
C LYS A 107 5.19 -39.69 -59.43
N HIS A 108 4.13 -38.89 -59.32
CA HIS A 108 3.25 -38.77 -58.17
C HIS A 108 2.48 -40.07 -57.83
N THR A 109 3.06 -41.24 -58.09
CA THR A 109 2.57 -42.52 -57.61
C THR A 109 3.13 -42.75 -56.22
N GLY A 110 2.25 -42.75 -55.21
CA GLY A 110 2.54 -42.82 -53.78
C GLY A 110 3.15 -44.15 -53.30
N ASN A 111 4.15 -44.66 -53.99
CA ASN A 111 4.88 -45.87 -53.61
C ASN A 111 5.98 -45.48 -52.63
N SER A 112 6.10 -46.25 -51.54
CA SER A 112 7.11 -46.01 -50.50
C SER A 112 8.53 -46.02 -51.09
N THR A 113 9.46 -45.25 -50.53
CA THR A 113 10.87 -45.29 -50.93
C THR A 113 11.45 -46.70 -50.86
N GLN A 114 11.01 -47.50 -49.88
CA GLN A 114 11.32 -48.93 -49.76
C GLN A 114 10.90 -49.72 -51.01
N GLU A 115 9.67 -49.53 -51.47
CA GLU A 115 9.13 -50.20 -52.65
C GLU A 115 9.86 -49.77 -53.93
N GLN A 116 10.25 -48.49 -54.02
CA GLN A 116 11.03 -47.97 -55.13
C GLN A 116 12.41 -48.63 -55.21
N PHE A 117 13.13 -48.72 -54.09
CA PHE A 117 14.43 -49.41 -54.05
C PHE A 117 14.28 -50.90 -54.34
N THR A 118 13.30 -51.58 -53.73
CA THR A 118 13.06 -53.02 -53.93
C THR A 118 12.78 -53.35 -55.40
N THR A 119 11.85 -52.62 -56.01
CA THR A 119 11.46 -52.83 -57.42
C THR A 119 12.65 -52.57 -58.36
N LYS A 120 13.45 -51.53 -58.07
CA LYS A 120 14.62 -51.17 -58.89
C LYS A 120 15.71 -52.24 -58.82
N THR A 121 16.01 -52.77 -57.65
CA THR A 121 16.97 -53.87 -57.47
C THR A 121 16.53 -55.14 -58.20
N MET A 122 15.23 -55.48 -58.17
CA MET A 122 14.70 -56.63 -58.93
C MET A 122 14.89 -56.48 -60.44
N MET A 123 14.61 -55.29 -61.00
CA MET A 123 14.83 -55.03 -62.43
C MET A 123 16.33 -55.07 -62.80
N GLN A 124 17.22 -54.68 -61.87
CA GLN A 124 18.66 -54.76 -62.09
C GLN A 124 19.16 -56.20 -62.19
N CYS A 125 18.61 -57.11 -61.37
CA CYS A 125 18.88 -58.54 -61.48
C CYS A 125 18.56 -59.08 -62.87
N ASP A 126 17.40 -58.71 -63.43
CA ASP A 126 17.01 -59.12 -64.79
C ASP A 126 18.04 -58.62 -65.82
N SER A 127 18.40 -57.35 -65.74
CA SER A 127 19.34 -56.73 -66.67
C SER A 127 20.76 -57.34 -66.58
N VAL A 128 21.24 -57.67 -65.37
CA VAL A 128 22.56 -58.30 -65.18
C VAL A 128 22.58 -59.71 -65.76
N VAL A 129 21.51 -60.49 -65.53
CA VAL A 129 21.39 -61.85 -66.06
C VAL A 129 21.24 -61.82 -67.58
N ASP A 130 20.35 -61.00 -68.12
CA ASP A 130 20.16 -60.84 -69.58
C ASP A 130 21.45 -60.35 -70.25
N GLY A 131 22.15 -59.38 -69.65
CA GLY A 131 23.45 -58.92 -70.13
C GLY A 131 24.54 -59.99 -70.03
N GLY A 132 24.43 -60.94 -69.11
CA GLY A 132 25.26 -62.14 -69.04
C GLY A 132 24.95 -63.10 -70.18
N VAL A 133 23.67 -63.41 -70.40
CA VAL A 133 23.17 -64.27 -71.49
C VAL A 133 23.64 -63.74 -72.84
N GLN A 134 23.50 -62.44 -73.05
CA GLN A 134 23.92 -61.79 -74.28
C GLN A 134 25.43 -61.86 -74.48
N ARG A 135 26.24 -61.54 -73.46
CA ARG A 135 27.70 -61.68 -73.54
C ARG A 135 28.15 -63.11 -73.81
N CYS A 136 27.44 -64.11 -73.28
CA CYS A 136 27.69 -65.52 -73.57
C CYS A 136 27.34 -65.86 -75.02
N ALA A 137 26.19 -65.41 -75.52
CA ALA A 137 25.78 -65.62 -76.91
C ALA A 137 26.76 -64.96 -77.89
N ASP A 138 27.18 -63.73 -77.58
CA ASP A 138 28.20 -62.99 -78.34
C ASP A 138 29.54 -63.73 -78.35
N TRP A 139 29.94 -64.33 -77.22
CA TRP A 139 31.17 -65.15 -77.14
C TRP A 139 31.12 -66.37 -78.07
N PHE A 140 30.01 -67.11 -78.08
CA PHE A 140 29.82 -68.23 -79.00
C PHE A 140 29.85 -67.78 -80.47
N GLY A 141 29.17 -66.67 -80.77
CA GLY A 141 29.17 -66.07 -82.11
C GLY A 141 30.57 -65.67 -82.58
N LEU A 142 31.37 -65.06 -81.70
CA LEU A 142 32.75 -64.67 -81.97
C LEU A 142 33.65 -65.89 -82.19
N ARG A 143 33.59 -66.89 -81.31
CA ARG A 143 34.39 -68.12 -81.44
C ARG A 143 34.03 -68.95 -82.67
N TRP A 144 32.76 -68.96 -83.06
CA TRP A 144 32.34 -69.57 -84.32
C TRP A 144 33.02 -68.91 -85.52
N ALA A 145 33.04 -67.57 -85.58
CA ALA A 145 33.68 -66.84 -86.66
C ALA A 145 35.20 -67.11 -86.73
N GLU A 146 35.89 -67.05 -85.58
CA GLU A 146 37.33 -67.34 -85.49
C GLU A 146 37.66 -68.79 -85.89
N CYS A 147 36.83 -69.76 -85.50
CA CYS A 147 37.01 -71.17 -85.85
C CYS A 147 36.86 -71.39 -87.37
N MET A 148 35.87 -70.73 -87.98
CA MET A 148 35.64 -70.80 -89.42
C MET A 148 36.79 -70.21 -90.24
N GLU A 149 37.48 -69.20 -89.72
CA GLU A 149 38.63 -68.56 -90.37
C GLU A 149 39.91 -69.41 -90.24
N ALA A 150 40.12 -70.07 -89.10
CA ALA A 150 41.34 -70.86 -88.83
C ALA A 150 41.43 -72.20 -89.61
N ILE A 151 40.29 -72.79 -90.01
CA ILE A 151 40.24 -74.09 -90.71
C ILE A 151 39.74 -73.90 -92.15
N PRO A 152 40.61 -73.73 -93.15
CA PRO A 152 40.20 -73.38 -94.51
C PRO A 152 39.61 -74.54 -95.33
N VAL A 153 39.48 -75.74 -94.76
CA VAL A 153 38.97 -76.94 -95.48
C VAL A 153 37.44 -77.04 -95.33
N PRO A 154 36.65 -76.90 -96.42
CA PRO A 154 35.21 -76.62 -96.35
C PRO A 154 34.35 -77.74 -95.72
N VAL A 155 34.79 -79.00 -95.72
CA VAL A 155 34.04 -80.13 -95.13
C VAL A 155 34.41 -80.38 -93.67
N ILE A 156 35.69 -80.19 -93.30
CA ILE A 156 36.19 -80.46 -91.94
C ILE A 156 35.87 -79.30 -90.99
N ASN A 157 35.87 -78.07 -91.49
CA ASN A 157 35.58 -76.86 -90.74
C ASN A 157 34.18 -76.90 -90.09
N HIS A 158 33.16 -77.24 -90.87
CA HIS A 158 31.78 -77.32 -90.35
C HIS A 158 31.59 -78.41 -89.28
N ILE A 159 32.32 -79.52 -89.34
CA ILE A 159 32.19 -80.59 -88.34
C ILE A 159 32.84 -80.18 -87.01
N LEU A 160 34.02 -79.56 -87.05
CA LEU A 160 34.76 -79.17 -85.85
C LEU A 160 34.19 -77.91 -85.19
N CYS A 161 33.66 -76.96 -85.96
CA CYS A 161 33.18 -75.70 -85.40
C CYS A 161 31.71 -75.76 -84.91
N VAL A 162 30.90 -76.78 -85.28
CA VAL A 162 29.45 -76.87 -84.93
C VAL A 162 29.17 -76.76 -83.43
N SER A 163 30.07 -77.25 -82.58
CA SER A 163 29.96 -77.08 -81.13
C SER A 163 29.89 -75.60 -80.68
N MET A 164 30.43 -74.67 -81.47
CA MET A 164 30.40 -73.23 -81.18
C MET A 164 29.08 -72.56 -81.59
N LYS A 165 28.16 -73.28 -82.24
CA LYS A 165 26.83 -72.76 -82.62
C LYS A 165 25.80 -72.90 -81.51
N PHE A 166 26.12 -73.58 -80.40
CA PHE A 166 25.21 -73.88 -79.29
C PHE A 166 24.97 -72.71 -78.32
N HIS A 167 24.74 -71.50 -78.84
CA HIS A 167 24.40 -70.32 -78.04
C HIS A 167 23.13 -70.47 -77.20
N PHE A 168 22.22 -71.40 -77.53
CA PHE A 168 21.05 -71.74 -76.72
C PHE A 168 21.42 -72.23 -75.30
N LEU A 169 22.65 -72.72 -75.10
CA LEU A 169 23.14 -73.11 -73.77
C LEU A 169 23.31 -71.89 -72.84
N CYS A 170 23.42 -70.67 -73.38
CA CYS A 170 23.53 -69.44 -72.58
C CYS A 170 22.23 -69.12 -71.83
N ASP A 171 21.06 -69.56 -72.32
CA ASP A 171 19.77 -69.33 -71.65
C ASP A 171 19.68 -70.06 -70.29
N VAL A 172 20.54 -71.07 -70.02
CA VAL A 172 20.66 -71.68 -68.69
C VAL A 172 20.98 -70.63 -67.61
N MET A 173 21.67 -69.54 -67.97
CA MET A 173 21.93 -68.46 -67.02
C MET A 173 20.66 -67.72 -66.56
N ARG A 174 19.53 -67.80 -67.29
CA ARG A 174 18.24 -67.23 -66.83
C ARG A 174 17.70 -67.91 -65.57
N VAL A 175 18.18 -69.11 -65.22
CA VAL A 175 17.89 -69.75 -63.91
C VAL A 175 18.42 -68.90 -62.75
N MET A 176 19.42 -68.04 -62.98
CA MET A 176 19.93 -67.11 -61.98
C MET A 176 19.01 -65.92 -61.72
N THR A 177 18.02 -65.63 -62.58
CA THR A 177 17.08 -64.51 -62.40
C THR A 177 16.22 -64.65 -61.12
N PRO A 178 15.48 -65.76 -60.90
CA PRO A 178 14.73 -65.94 -59.66
C PRO A 178 15.66 -65.99 -58.44
N TRP A 179 16.83 -66.62 -58.57
CA TRP A 179 17.83 -66.66 -57.51
C TRP A 179 18.32 -65.26 -57.12
N CYS A 180 18.61 -64.39 -58.09
CA CYS A 180 19.05 -63.02 -57.86
C CYS A 180 17.96 -62.17 -57.18
N ARG A 181 16.71 -62.28 -57.65
CA ARG A 181 15.57 -61.55 -57.07
C ARG A 181 15.27 -61.97 -55.62
N GLU A 182 15.45 -63.24 -55.29
CA GLU A 182 15.18 -63.76 -53.94
C GLU A 182 16.35 -63.56 -52.97
N GLN A 183 17.60 -63.66 -53.44
CA GLN A 183 18.78 -63.63 -52.58
C GLN A 183 19.49 -62.28 -52.48
N ILE A 184 19.06 -61.27 -53.24
CA ILE A 184 19.52 -59.88 -53.11
C ILE A 184 18.33 -58.94 -52.77
N PRO A 185 17.60 -59.17 -51.66
CA PRO A 185 16.51 -58.27 -51.28
C PRO A 185 17.07 -56.97 -50.66
N VAL A 186 16.36 -55.87 -50.90
CA VAL A 186 16.56 -54.64 -50.12
C VAL A 186 16.01 -54.88 -48.72
N GLU A 187 16.80 -54.58 -47.68
CA GLU A 187 16.40 -54.74 -46.28
C GLU A 187 15.09 -53.97 -46.00
N GLY A 188 14.13 -54.61 -45.30
CA GLY A 188 12.74 -54.16 -45.20
C GLY A 188 12.52 -52.75 -44.63
N ASN A 189 13.51 -52.20 -43.91
CA ASN A 189 13.45 -50.88 -43.27
C ASN A 189 14.34 -49.83 -43.95
N PHE A 190 15.01 -50.16 -45.05
CA PHE A 190 15.98 -49.27 -45.70
C PHE A 190 15.35 -47.94 -46.14
N GLY A 191 14.18 -47.98 -46.79
CA GLY A 191 13.49 -46.79 -47.28
C GLY A 191 13.05 -45.85 -46.16
N GLN A 192 12.50 -46.39 -45.07
CA GLN A 192 12.10 -45.59 -43.91
C GLN A 192 13.31 -44.93 -43.25
N LEU A 193 14.42 -45.67 -43.09
CA LEU A 193 15.67 -45.14 -42.56
C LEU A 193 16.24 -44.04 -43.47
N PHE A 194 16.21 -44.24 -44.78
CA PHE A 194 16.67 -43.27 -45.77
C PHE A 194 15.87 -41.96 -45.69
N ASP A 195 14.53 -42.06 -45.61
CA ASP A 195 13.66 -40.89 -45.46
C ASP A 195 13.88 -40.17 -44.14
N GLN A 196 14.00 -40.92 -43.04
CA GLN A 196 14.26 -40.35 -41.71
C GLN A 196 15.62 -39.65 -41.65
N LEU A 197 16.66 -40.23 -42.25
CA LEU A 197 17.98 -39.61 -42.33
C LEU A 197 17.96 -38.35 -43.20
N ASN A 198 17.30 -38.39 -44.36
CA ASN A 198 17.17 -37.23 -45.24
C ASN A 198 16.44 -36.08 -44.56
N LEU A 199 15.36 -36.36 -43.84
CA LEU A 199 14.65 -35.38 -43.02
C LEU A 199 15.53 -34.85 -41.89
N SER A 200 16.18 -35.72 -41.12
CA SER A 200 17.03 -35.33 -39.98
C SER A 200 18.19 -34.42 -40.40
N VAL A 201 18.86 -34.73 -41.51
CA VAL A 201 19.96 -33.91 -42.05
C VAL A 201 19.43 -32.58 -42.58
N SER A 202 18.26 -32.58 -43.23
CA SER A 202 17.65 -31.33 -43.71
C SER A 202 17.28 -30.39 -42.54
N GLN A 203 16.72 -30.94 -41.45
CA GLN A 203 16.38 -30.20 -40.22
C GLN A 203 17.63 -29.65 -39.54
N LEU A 204 18.67 -30.47 -39.37
CA LEU A 204 19.95 -30.04 -38.80
C LEU A 204 20.54 -28.84 -39.56
N SER A 205 20.44 -28.83 -40.89
CA SER A 205 20.90 -27.72 -41.72
C SER A 205 20.02 -26.46 -41.63
N GLY A 206 18.75 -26.60 -41.26
CA GLY A 206 17.80 -25.50 -41.13
C GLY A 206 17.87 -24.79 -39.79
N GLU A 207 17.97 -25.53 -38.68
CA GLU A 207 17.90 -24.98 -37.31
C GLU A 207 19.12 -24.10 -36.96
N PHE A 208 20.32 -24.51 -37.38
CA PHE A 208 21.57 -23.76 -37.16
C PHE A 208 21.78 -22.56 -38.09
N ARG A 209 20.75 -22.13 -38.84
CA ARG A 209 20.77 -20.90 -39.65
C ARG A 209 20.05 -19.72 -38.99
N THR A 210 19.47 -19.93 -37.80
CA THR A 210 18.70 -18.91 -37.10
C THR A 210 19.60 -18.01 -36.25
N GLU A 211 19.53 -16.70 -36.48
CA GLU A 211 20.28 -15.70 -35.70
C GLU A 211 19.61 -15.50 -34.33
N LEU A 212 20.34 -15.80 -33.26
CA LEU A 212 19.89 -15.55 -31.89
C LEU A 212 20.26 -14.12 -31.48
N ILE A 213 19.26 -13.29 -31.15
CA ILE A 213 19.51 -11.92 -30.67
C ILE A 213 19.11 -11.83 -29.20
N LEU A 214 20.11 -11.73 -28.32
CA LEU A 214 19.91 -11.35 -26.92
C LEU A 214 19.63 -9.84 -26.82
N LYS A 215 18.44 -9.48 -26.36
CA LYS A 215 18.13 -8.11 -25.93
C LYS A 215 17.89 -8.11 -24.43
N GLU A 216 18.73 -7.39 -23.68
CA GLU A 216 18.43 -7.05 -22.29
C GLU A 216 17.28 -6.03 -22.31
N GLN A 217 16.05 -6.53 -22.35
CA GLN A 217 14.89 -5.69 -22.19
C GLN A 217 14.77 -5.37 -20.70
N GLN A 218 15.19 -4.16 -20.33
CA GLN A 218 14.98 -3.63 -18.99
C GLN A 218 13.49 -3.38 -18.81
N GLN A 219 12.76 -4.47 -18.55
CA GLN A 219 11.32 -4.44 -18.44
C GLN A 219 10.99 -3.77 -17.11
N GLN A 220 10.65 -2.48 -17.20
CA GLN A 220 9.94 -1.78 -16.14
C GLN A 220 8.70 -2.61 -15.77
N SER A 221 8.65 -2.98 -14.48
CA SER A 221 7.50 -3.50 -13.73
C SER A 221 6.90 -4.85 -14.17
N VAL A 222 7.41 -5.96 -13.58
CA VAL A 222 6.58 -7.15 -13.26
C VAL A 222 6.10 -7.11 -11.80
N LEU A 223 6.63 -6.20 -10.98
CA LEU A 223 6.05 -5.82 -9.68
C LEU A 223 5.36 -4.44 -9.82
N GLY A 224 4.15 -4.45 -10.36
CA GLY A 224 3.29 -3.29 -10.65
C GLY A 224 2.77 -2.52 -9.42
N GLY A 225 3.65 -2.17 -8.49
CA GLY A 225 3.35 -1.31 -7.34
C GLY A 225 4.57 -0.64 -6.70
N ALA A 226 5.79 -0.99 -7.14
CA ALA A 226 7.03 -0.52 -6.55
C ALA A 226 8.00 -0.03 -7.64
N LEU A 227 7.73 1.16 -8.20
CA LEU A 227 8.84 2.00 -8.67
C LEU A 227 9.58 2.52 -7.42
N LEU A 228 10.33 1.62 -6.78
CA LEU A 228 11.38 1.95 -5.81
C LEU A 228 12.64 2.28 -6.61
N ASP A 229 12.62 3.46 -7.20
CA ASP A 229 13.84 4.23 -7.42
C ASP A 229 13.77 5.44 -6.47
N GLN A 230 14.84 6.25 -6.36
CA GLN A 230 14.95 7.39 -5.43
C GLN A 230 13.71 8.32 -5.36
N GLU A 231 12.86 8.32 -6.39
CA GLU A 231 11.56 9.01 -6.43
C GLU A 231 10.62 8.71 -5.25
N PHE A 232 10.53 7.47 -4.73
CA PHE A 232 9.60 7.17 -3.62
C PHE A 232 10.06 7.86 -2.32
N THR A 233 11.34 7.76 -1.99
CA THR A 233 11.94 8.43 -0.83
C THR A 233 11.79 9.96 -0.94
N GLU A 234 11.97 10.52 -2.14
CA GLU A 234 11.78 11.94 -2.41
C GLU A 234 10.32 12.39 -2.31
N ALA A 235 9.38 11.59 -2.82
CA ALA A 235 7.94 11.87 -2.73
C ALA A 235 7.44 11.86 -1.28
N VAL A 236 7.88 10.88 -0.48
CA VAL A 236 7.62 10.80 0.96
C VAL A 236 8.18 12.04 1.66
N ARG A 237 9.44 12.40 1.39
CA ARG A 237 10.07 13.60 1.95
C ARG A 237 9.32 14.89 1.59
N GLY A 238 8.90 15.02 0.33
CA GLY A 238 8.11 16.16 -0.15
C GLY A 238 6.78 16.33 0.61
N SER A 239 6.09 15.22 0.88
CA SER A 239 4.82 15.21 1.62
C SER A 239 5.00 15.65 3.07
N PHE A 240 6.03 15.16 3.77
CA PHE A 240 6.34 15.57 5.13
C PHE A 240 6.83 17.03 5.23
N GLN A 241 7.56 17.52 4.23
CA GLN A 241 7.95 18.94 4.16
C GLN A 241 6.73 19.86 4.03
N LYS A 242 5.77 19.50 3.17
CA LYS A 242 4.52 20.26 3.02
C LYS A 242 3.73 20.31 4.34
N LEU A 243 3.63 19.18 5.04
CA LEU A 243 3.00 19.11 6.37
C LEU A 243 3.72 20.01 7.38
N THR A 244 5.05 19.99 7.42
CA THR A 244 5.83 20.84 8.35
C THR A 244 5.59 22.33 8.10
N MET A 245 5.45 22.74 6.84
CA MET A 245 5.18 24.14 6.49
C MET A 245 3.78 24.58 6.94
N THR A 246 2.75 23.76 6.72
CA THR A 246 1.38 24.08 7.19
C THR A 246 1.30 24.13 8.71
N MET A 247 2.03 23.27 9.41
CA MET A 247 2.13 23.25 10.87
C MET A 247 2.75 24.55 11.41
N LYS A 248 3.81 25.05 10.76
CA LYS A 248 4.46 26.31 11.13
C LYS A 248 3.52 27.50 10.94
N GLN A 249 2.72 27.51 9.86
CA GLN A 249 1.68 28.52 9.65
C GLN A 249 0.62 28.47 10.75
N LEU A 250 0.14 27.28 11.13
CA LEU A 250 -0.84 27.11 12.20
C LEU A 250 -0.30 27.60 13.57
N LEU A 251 0.96 27.31 13.88
CA LEU A 251 1.62 27.82 15.09
C LEU A 251 1.68 29.35 15.14
N ASN A 252 1.96 29.99 14.01
CA ASN A 252 1.96 31.45 13.91
C ASN A 252 0.55 32.02 14.18
N ILE A 253 -0.49 31.38 13.64
CA ILE A 253 -1.89 31.76 13.91
C ILE A 253 -2.23 31.58 15.40
N MET A 254 -1.82 30.46 16.02
CA MET A 254 -2.04 30.23 17.45
C MET A 254 -1.33 31.28 18.31
N GLN A 255 -0.12 31.68 17.96
CA GLN A 255 0.62 32.73 18.67
C GLN A 255 -0.05 34.10 18.52
N LEU A 256 -0.60 34.42 17.35
CA LEU A 256 -1.41 35.62 17.12
C LEU A 256 -2.68 35.61 17.99
N LEU A 257 -3.40 34.48 18.03
CA LEU A 257 -4.58 34.31 18.89
C LEU A 257 -4.23 34.46 20.37
N LEU A 258 -3.09 33.91 20.80
CA LEU A 258 -2.58 34.05 22.16
C LEU A 258 -2.37 35.52 22.52
N SER A 259 -1.77 36.32 21.63
CA SER A 259 -1.62 37.76 21.78
C SER A 259 -2.97 38.48 21.87
N PHE A 260 -3.92 38.12 21.00
CA PHE A 260 -5.27 38.72 21.01
C PHE A 260 -6.03 38.48 22.32
N THR A 261 -5.83 37.34 22.99
CA THR A 261 -6.49 37.07 24.27
C THR A 261 -6.16 38.11 25.34
N PHE A 262 -4.95 38.68 25.32
CA PHE A 262 -4.55 39.74 26.24
C PHE A 262 -5.50 40.93 26.12
N ILE A 263 -5.77 41.39 24.89
CA ILE A 263 -6.73 42.46 24.61
C ILE A 263 -8.13 42.11 25.12
N THR A 264 -8.56 40.85 24.96
CA THR A 264 -9.89 40.42 25.45
C THR A 264 -10.04 40.48 26.98
N ILE A 265 -8.95 40.36 27.73
CA ILE A 265 -8.94 40.51 29.19
C ILE A 265 -9.23 41.98 29.58
N PHE A 266 -8.62 42.94 28.87
CA PHE A 266 -8.88 44.37 29.08
C PHE A 266 -10.33 44.72 28.74
N THR A 267 -10.79 44.33 27.54
CA THR A 267 -12.14 44.68 27.08
C THR A 267 -13.21 44.11 28.02
N GLN A 268 -13.02 42.90 28.56
CA GLN A 268 -13.92 42.32 29.56
C GLN A 268 -13.90 43.10 30.88
N ALA A 269 -12.73 43.51 31.37
CA ALA A 269 -12.62 44.28 32.61
C ALA A 269 -13.32 45.64 32.49
N PHE A 270 -13.08 46.38 31.40
CA PHE A 270 -13.75 47.66 31.14
C PHE A 270 -15.25 47.50 30.90
N SER A 271 -15.66 46.48 30.15
CA SER A 271 -17.08 46.18 29.91
C SER A 271 -17.82 45.88 31.22
N TYR A 272 -17.23 45.08 32.11
CA TYR A 272 -17.80 44.82 33.44
C TYR A 272 -17.96 46.12 34.24
N LEU A 273 -16.93 46.97 34.27
CA LEU A 273 -16.98 48.23 35.00
C LEU A 273 -18.01 49.21 34.43
N ARG A 274 -18.13 49.29 33.10
CA ARG A 274 -19.14 50.12 32.41
C ARG A 274 -20.55 49.65 32.77
N LYS A 275 -20.82 48.34 32.69
CA LYS A 275 -22.12 47.76 33.09
C LYS A 275 -22.43 47.98 34.57
N TYR A 276 -21.43 47.82 35.44
CA TYR A 276 -21.55 48.09 36.88
C TYR A 276 -21.97 49.54 37.19
N ARG A 277 -21.47 50.50 36.40
CA ARG A 277 -21.78 51.93 36.55
C ARG A 277 -23.11 52.32 35.93
N GLN A 278 -23.52 51.70 34.82
CA GLN A 278 -24.72 52.07 34.07
C GLN A 278 -25.98 51.38 34.62
N ASP A 279 -25.93 50.06 34.81
CA ASP A 279 -27.09 49.28 35.25
C ASP A 279 -27.05 48.99 36.76
N VAL A 280 -28.18 49.22 37.42
CA VAL A 280 -28.37 48.97 38.86
C VAL A 280 -28.69 47.49 39.12
N ARG A 281 -29.30 46.80 38.14
CA ARG A 281 -29.73 45.40 38.22
C ARG A 281 -28.61 44.40 37.96
N PHE A 282 -27.66 44.75 37.08
CA PHE A 282 -26.49 43.93 36.77
C PHE A 282 -25.76 43.44 38.03
N ASP A 283 -25.52 42.14 38.17
CA ASP A 283 -24.72 41.53 39.25
C ASP A 283 -25.10 41.99 40.69
N ASN A 284 -26.37 42.36 40.92
CA ASN A 284 -26.85 42.94 42.18
C ASN A 284 -27.58 41.89 43.04
N ILE A 285 -26.84 40.85 43.44
CA ILE A 285 -27.34 39.68 44.19
C ILE A 285 -26.68 39.51 45.56
N TYR A 286 -25.91 40.50 46.02
CA TYR A 286 -25.06 40.39 47.21
C TYR A 286 -25.67 41.07 48.44
N ILE A 287 -25.57 40.41 49.60
CA ILE A 287 -25.93 41.01 50.89
C ILE A 287 -24.69 41.66 51.50
N THR A 288 -24.66 42.99 51.46
CA THR A 288 -23.56 43.80 52.00
C THR A 288 -23.79 44.17 53.47
N THR A 289 -22.76 44.70 54.12
CA THR A 289 -22.87 45.26 55.49
C THR A 289 -23.89 46.39 55.55
N TYR A 290 -23.93 47.26 54.53
CA TYR A 290 -24.90 48.34 54.43
C TYR A 290 -26.35 47.84 54.32
N PHE A 291 -26.58 46.73 53.60
CA PHE A 291 -27.89 46.07 53.54
C PHE A 291 -28.36 45.65 54.94
N ARG A 292 -27.47 45.05 55.74
CA ARG A 292 -27.76 44.64 57.13
C ARG A 292 -28.03 45.83 58.03
N GLN A 293 -27.34 46.96 57.83
CA GLN A 293 -27.57 48.19 58.58
C GLN A 293 -28.94 48.80 58.30
N ILE A 294 -29.38 48.84 57.03
CA ILE A 294 -30.73 49.31 56.66
C ILE A 294 -31.80 48.47 57.36
N ASP A 295 -31.65 47.15 57.33
CA ASP A 295 -32.58 46.22 57.94
C ASP A 295 -32.64 46.38 59.47
N ALA A 296 -31.48 46.50 60.14
CA ALA A 296 -31.40 46.76 61.57
C ALA A 296 -32.07 48.09 61.97
N ARG A 297 -31.90 49.16 61.19
CA ARG A 297 -32.58 50.45 61.44
C ARG A 297 -34.09 50.34 61.30
N ARG A 298 -34.59 49.62 60.29
CA ARG A 298 -36.04 49.39 60.10
C ARG A 298 -36.62 48.52 61.22
N ARG A 299 -35.86 47.54 61.71
CA ARG A 299 -36.25 46.69 62.85
C ARG A 299 -36.47 47.50 64.11
N ARG A 300 -35.55 48.41 64.44
CA ARG A 300 -35.68 49.32 65.59
C ARG A 300 -36.89 50.26 65.45
N ALA A 301 -37.21 50.68 64.23
CA ALA A 301 -38.35 51.55 63.96
C ALA A 301 -39.70 50.81 63.85
N GLY A 302 -39.78 49.52 64.21
CA GLY A 302 -41.00 48.72 64.12
C GLY A 302 -41.50 48.49 62.68
N LYS A 303 -40.68 48.74 61.66
CA LYS A 303 -41.06 48.58 60.25
C LYS A 303 -40.78 47.15 59.78
N ARG A 304 -41.49 46.70 58.73
CA ARG A 304 -41.21 45.40 58.07
C ARG A 304 -39.73 45.27 57.68
N CYS A 305 -39.15 44.12 58.01
CA CYS A 305 -37.75 43.77 57.77
C CYS A 305 -37.62 42.61 56.76
N LEU A 306 -36.46 42.49 56.14
CA LEU A 306 -36.14 41.42 55.20
C LEU A 306 -35.43 40.23 55.88
N LEU A 307 -34.57 40.46 56.88
CA LEU A 307 -33.87 39.38 57.61
C LEU A 307 -34.69 38.91 58.84
N PRO A 308 -34.79 37.59 59.12
CA PRO A 308 -34.15 36.45 58.45
C PRO A 308 -34.74 36.14 57.06
N LEU A 309 -33.90 35.64 56.16
CA LEU A 309 -34.30 35.23 54.80
C LEU A 309 -35.12 33.95 54.86
N LYS A 310 -36.11 33.82 53.96
CA LYS A 310 -36.80 32.54 53.76
C LYS A 310 -35.88 31.57 53.02
N GLN A 311 -36.07 30.26 53.18
CA GLN A 311 -35.27 29.23 52.49
C GLN A 311 -35.24 29.40 50.96
N SER A 312 -36.33 29.88 50.35
CA SER A 312 -36.41 30.15 48.92
C SER A 312 -35.69 31.43 48.47
N GLU A 313 -35.44 32.37 49.40
CA GLU A 313 -34.71 33.62 49.16
C GLU A 313 -33.21 33.45 49.44
N GLU A 314 -32.84 32.61 50.40
CA GLU A 314 -31.44 32.29 50.71
C GLU A 314 -30.70 31.70 49.50
N LYS A 315 -31.42 30.95 48.65
CA LYS A 315 -30.92 30.46 47.36
C LYS A 315 -30.76 31.55 46.27
N LYS A 316 -31.03 32.84 46.56
CA LYS A 316 -30.89 33.92 45.57
C LYS A 316 -29.86 34.97 45.95
N PHE A 317 -29.43 34.98 47.22
CA PHE A 317 -28.52 35.98 47.73
C PHE A 317 -27.19 35.38 48.14
N ILE A 318 -26.12 36.10 47.80
CA ILE A 318 -24.75 35.67 48.07
C ILE A 318 -24.14 36.60 49.10
N ASN A 319 -23.50 36.04 50.13
CA ASN A 319 -22.65 36.82 51.02
C ASN A 319 -21.24 36.88 50.41
N PRO A 320 -20.70 38.08 50.11
CA PRO A 320 -19.39 38.23 49.46
C PRO A 320 -18.24 37.49 50.17
N TRP A 321 -18.31 37.40 51.50
CA TRP A 321 -17.25 36.84 52.36
C TRP A 321 -17.47 35.38 52.77
N SER A 322 -18.55 34.73 52.30
CA SER A 322 -18.83 33.34 52.63
C SER A 322 -18.01 32.39 51.77
N LEU A 323 -17.38 31.35 52.33
CA LEU A 323 -16.70 30.31 51.52
C LEU A 323 -17.68 29.35 50.82
N LYS A 324 -18.96 29.35 51.19
CA LYS A 324 -19.97 28.49 50.57
C LYS A 324 -20.22 28.90 49.12
N ILE A 325 -20.15 27.93 48.21
CA ILE A 325 -20.42 28.09 46.77
C ILE A 325 -21.93 27.98 46.54
N HIS A 326 -22.48 28.92 45.78
CA HIS A 326 -23.90 28.96 45.46
C HIS A 326 -24.19 28.15 44.17
N PRO A 327 -25.33 27.43 44.03
CA PRO A 327 -25.68 26.69 42.81
C PRO A 327 -25.58 27.51 41.51
N GLU A 328 -25.90 28.80 41.53
CA GLU A 328 -25.77 29.68 40.36
C GLU A 328 -24.30 29.91 39.95
N GLU A 329 -23.37 29.88 40.91
CA GLU A 329 -21.93 29.99 40.66
C GLU A 329 -21.35 28.66 40.16
N LEU A 330 -21.97 27.53 40.53
CA LEU A 330 -21.57 26.19 40.12
C LEU A 330 -21.63 26.02 38.59
N LYS A 331 -22.65 26.59 37.93
CA LYS A 331 -22.77 26.57 36.46
C LYS A 331 -21.57 27.19 35.75
N GLN A 332 -20.88 28.14 36.38
CA GLN A 332 -19.69 28.75 35.81
C GLN A 332 -18.42 27.92 36.05
N VAL A 333 -18.41 27.11 37.11
CA VAL A 333 -17.35 26.15 37.44
C VAL A 333 -17.45 24.89 36.57
N THR A 334 -18.66 24.38 36.30
CA THR A 334 -18.86 23.18 35.46
C THR A 334 -18.29 23.36 34.06
N SER A 335 -18.47 24.55 33.44
CA SER A 335 -17.82 24.89 32.18
C SER A 335 -16.27 24.89 32.27
N GLY A 336 -15.72 25.26 33.43
CA GLY A 336 -14.27 25.18 33.67
C GLY A 336 -13.76 23.76 33.86
N VAL A 337 -14.49 22.94 34.61
CA VAL A 337 -14.18 21.52 34.78
C VAL A 337 -14.18 20.80 33.43
N PHE A 338 -15.16 21.08 32.57
CA PHE A 338 -15.19 20.47 31.23
C PHE A 338 -13.99 20.87 30.37
N GLN A 339 -13.56 22.13 30.40
CA GLN A 339 -12.35 22.59 29.68
C GLN A 339 -11.07 21.97 30.24
N VAL A 340 -10.94 21.87 31.56
CA VAL A 340 -9.78 21.22 32.20
C VAL A 340 -9.76 19.73 31.85
N LEU A 341 -10.91 19.06 31.90
CA LEU A 341 -11.03 17.65 31.55
C LEU A 341 -10.65 17.40 30.09
N SER A 342 -11.15 18.23 29.15
CA SER A 342 -10.81 18.07 27.73
C SER A 342 -9.32 18.34 27.46
N ALA A 343 -8.73 19.37 28.08
CA ALA A 343 -7.30 19.65 27.96
C ALA A 343 -6.43 18.54 28.56
N PHE A 344 -6.83 17.99 29.71
CA PHE A 344 -6.16 16.88 30.37
C PHE A 344 -6.19 15.63 29.49
N LEU A 345 -7.38 15.22 29.02
CA LEU A 345 -7.54 14.05 28.16
C LEU A 345 -6.73 14.19 26.86
N LEU A 346 -6.80 15.35 26.19
CA LEU A 346 -6.01 15.60 24.97
C LEU A 346 -4.51 15.50 25.24
N SER A 347 -4.03 16.06 26.35
CA SER A 347 -2.61 16.01 26.72
C SER A 347 -2.16 14.58 27.00
N VAL A 348 -2.96 13.81 27.76
CA VAL A 348 -2.66 12.41 28.07
C VAL A 348 -2.62 11.56 26.81
N ILE A 349 -3.59 11.72 25.90
CA ILE A 349 -3.64 10.96 24.64
C ILE A 349 -2.39 11.26 23.79
N LEU A 350 -2.06 12.54 23.55
CA LEU A 350 -0.92 12.90 22.70
C LEU A 350 0.42 12.48 23.30
N LEU A 351 0.61 12.65 24.62
CA LEU A 351 1.83 12.22 25.30
C LEU A 351 1.95 10.69 25.32
N SER A 352 0.84 9.96 25.46
CA SER A 352 0.82 8.50 25.40
C SER A 352 1.16 7.97 24.01
N VAL A 353 0.61 8.58 22.95
CA VAL A 353 0.94 8.22 21.56
C VAL A 353 2.42 8.49 21.27
N ASP A 354 2.95 9.64 21.68
CA ASP A 354 4.37 9.97 21.50
C ASP A 354 5.29 8.99 22.24
N PHE A 355 4.99 8.69 23.50
CA PHE A 355 5.72 7.71 24.31
C PHE A 355 5.68 6.31 23.70
N SER A 356 4.50 5.85 23.28
CA SER A 356 4.32 4.53 22.66
C SER A 356 5.06 4.43 21.33
N LEU A 357 4.96 5.46 20.48
CA LEU A 357 5.65 5.51 19.19
C LEU A 357 7.18 5.48 19.39
N PHE A 358 7.70 6.27 20.33
CA PHE A 358 9.12 6.25 20.68
C PHE A 358 9.57 4.84 21.09
N HIS A 359 8.85 4.18 21.99
CA HIS A 359 9.20 2.83 22.44
C HIS A 359 9.12 1.77 21.34
N VAL A 360 8.09 1.82 20.49
CA VAL A 360 7.99 0.90 19.35
C VAL A 360 9.14 1.12 18.38
N LEU A 361 9.45 2.36 18.04
CA LEU A 361 10.56 2.67 17.13
C LEU A 361 11.92 2.33 17.73
N ASP A 362 12.11 2.47 19.05
CA ASP A 362 13.33 2.08 19.75
C ASP A 362 13.51 0.55 19.82
N ILE A 363 12.42 -0.21 19.99
CA ILE A 363 12.44 -1.67 19.88
C ILE A 363 12.77 -2.08 18.45
N VAL A 364 12.07 -1.51 17.46
CA VAL A 364 12.29 -1.80 16.04
C VAL A 364 13.74 -1.50 15.68
N SER A 365 14.23 -0.29 15.95
CA SER A 365 15.60 0.16 15.64
C SER A 365 16.68 -0.76 16.23
N ARG A 366 16.48 -1.27 17.45
CA ARG A 366 17.42 -2.22 18.09
C ARG A 366 17.35 -3.63 17.50
N HIS A 367 16.18 -4.08 17.03
CA HIS A 367 15.98 -5.44 16.52
C HIS A 367 16.04 -5.56 14.99
N THR A 368 16.02 -4.46 14.23
CA THR A 368 16.14 -4.48 12.76
C THR A 368 17.59 -4.52 12.26
N PHE A 369 18.59 -4.35 13.15
CA PHE A 369 19.98 -4.56 12.78
C PHE A 369 20.20 -6.00 12.31
N THR A 370 20.40 -6.16 11.01
CA THR A 370 20.61 -7.45 10.34
C THR A 370 21.86 -7.31 9.47
N GLN A 371 22.86 -8.13 9.76
CA GLN A 371 24.03 -8.30 8.89
C GLN A 371 23.68 -9.38 7.87
N PHE A 372 23.54 -8.99 6.60
CA PHE A 372 23.30 -9.94 5.53
C PHE A 372 24.66 -10.44 5.04
N ASN A 373 25.08 -11.60 5.56
CA ASN A 373 26.23 -12.34 5.07
C ASN A 373 25.72 -13.45 4.13
N LEU A 374 25.60 -13.14 2.84
CA LEU A 374 25.32 -14.18 1.84
C LEU A 374 26.65 -14.75 1.37
N THR A 375 27.00 -15.92 1.90
CA THR A 375 28.12 -16.73 1.41
C THR A 375 27.56 -17.89 0.60
N ARG A 376 27.80 -17.87 -0.71
CA ARG A 376 27.42 -18.96 -1.62
C ARG A 376 28.67 -19.69 -2.10
N SER A 377 28.74 -21.00 -1.89
CA SER A 377 29.79 -21.87 -2.44
C SER A 377 29.14 -23.01 -3.22
N HIS A 378 29.07 -22.88 -4.55
CA HIS A 378 28.74 -23.99 -5.44
C HIS A 378 30.00 -24.39 -6.19
N GLN A 379 30.42 -25.66 -6.04
CA GLN A 379 31.52 -26.25 -6.79
C GLN A 379 30.94 -27.40 -7.60
N VAL A 380 30.73 -27.18 -8.90
CA VAL A 380 30.22 -28.18 -9.84
C VAL A 380 31.26 -28.32 -10.95
N ASP A 381 32.10 -29.35 -10.87
CA ASP A 381 33.05 -29.70 -11.93
C ASP A 381 32.46 -30.85 -12.77
N ILE A 382 32.07 -30.54 -14.01
CA ILE A 382 31.56 -31.54 -14.96
C ILE A 382 32.50 -31.51 -16.16
N ARG A 383 33.06 -32.69 -16.49
CA ARG A 383 33.99 -32.87 -17.61
C ARG A 383 33.30 -33.63 -18.73
N VAL A 384 33.35 -33.07 -19.94
CA VAL A 384 32.80 -33.67 -21.16
C VAL A 384 33.95 -34.12 -22.05
N GLU A 385 34.05 -35.43 -22.30
CA GLU A 385 35.05 -36.05 -23.17
C GLU A 385 34.54 -36.22 -24.62
N GLY A 386 35.46 -36.26 -25.59
CA GLY A 386 35.16 -36.44 -27.02
C GLY A 386 35.21 -35.16 -27.87
N ASP A 387 35.39 -35.32 -29.19
CA ASP A 387 35.59 -34.22 -30.16
C ASP A 387 34.41 -34.02 -31.13
N SER A 388 33.23 -34.58 -30.82
CA SER A 388 32.04 -34.36 -31.65
C SER A 388 31.50 -32.93 -31.54
N MET A 389 30.72 -32.50 -32.53
CA MET A 389 29.96 -31.23 -32.50
C MET A 389 29.12 -31.14 -31.20
N MET A 390 28.44 -32.23 -30.84
CA MET A 390 27.64 -32.32 -29.61
C MET A 390 28.51 -32.26 -28.34
N ALA A 391 29.66 -32.92 -28.31
CA ALA A 391 30.58 -32.87 -27.16
C ALA A 391 31.14 -31.46 -26.94
N ARG A 392 31.41 -30.70 -28.01
CA ARG A 392 31.79 -29.28 -27.92
C ARG A 392 30.66 -28.40 -27.41
N LEU A 393 29.44 -28.58 -27.91
CA LEU A 393 28.25 -27.87 -27.42
C LEU A 393 28.03 -28.13 -25.92
N LEU A 394 28.07 -29.39 -25.50
CA LEU A 394 27.91 -29.78 -24.10
C LEU A 394 29.07 -29.25 -23.23
N ARG A 395 30.30 -29.29 -23.73
CA ARG A 395 31.46 -28.77 -22.98
C ARG A 395 31.33 -27.26 -22.73
N LYS A 396 30.92 -26.50 -23.74
CA LYS A 396 30.71 -25.04 -23.64
C LYS A 396 29.56 -24.68 -22.71
N THR A 397 28.42 -25.35 -22.86
CA THR A 397 27.27 -25.13 -21.96
C THR A 397 27.60 -25.45 -20.51
N VAL A 398 28.33 -26.55 -20.28
CA VAL A 398 28.78 -26.98 -18.95
C VAL A 398 29.89 -26.07 -18.38
N SER A 399 30.82 -25.57 -19.19
CA SER A 399 31.90 -24.70 -18.70
C SER A 399 31.38 -23.38 -18.13
N ALA A 400 30.29 -22.85 -18.68
CA ALA A 400 29.63 -21.66 -18.12
C ALA A 400 29.00 -21.92 -16.72
N PHE A 401 28.66 -23.17 -16.40
CA PHE A 401 28.23 -23.59 -15.06
C PHE A 401 29.38 -24.01 -14.15
N ASN A 402 30.55 -24.35 -14.70
CA ASN A 402 31.76 -24.72 -13.96
C ASN A 402 32.48 -23.49 -13.38
N SER A 403 31.76 -22.40 -13.14
CA SER A 403 32.29 -21.19 -12.52
C SER A 403 32.11 -21.29 -11.00
N SER A 404 33.22 -21.40 -10.27
CA SER A 404 33.24 -21.29 -8.81
C SER A 404 33.04 -19.83 -8.41
N SER A 405 31.80 -19.33 -8.40
CA SER A 405 31.51 -17.99 -7.91
C SER A 405 31.32 -18.03 -6.39
N THR A 406 32.39 -17.75 -5.64
CA THR A 406 32.26 -17.37 -4.23
C THR A 406 31.73 -15.94 -4.16
N LEU A 407 30.41 -15.76 -4.23
CA LEU A 407 29.82 -14.48 -3.88
C LEU A 407 29.81 -14.36 -2.36
N ASN A 408 30.55 -13.38 -1.85
CA ASN A 408 30.50 -12.94 -0.47
C ASN A 408 29.97 -11.51 -0.46
N ILE A 409 28.66 -11.37 -0.30
CA ILE A 409 28.02 -10.05 -0.17
C ILE A 409 27.86 -9.81 1.32
N GLN A 410 28.69 -8.93 1.88
CA GLN A 410 28.57 -8.43 3.24
C GLN A 410 27.94 -7.05 3.18
N THR A 411 26.70 -6.95 3.65
CA THR A 411 25.92 -5.71 3.59
C THR A 411 25.24 -5.46 4.93
N ASP A 412 25.42 -4.25 5.44
CA ASP A 412 24.92 -3.82 6.74
C ASP A 412 23.85 -2.75 6.55
N ASN A 413 22.79 -2.84 7.35
CA ASN A 413 21.63 -1.95 7.26
C ASN A 413 21.76 -0.67 8.10
N GLN A 414 22.97 -0.39 8.61
CA GLN A 414 23.22 0.71 9.56
C GLN A 414 22.92 2.08 8.96
N VAL A 415 23.10 2.25 7.64
CA VAL A 415 22.82 3.51 6.93
C VAL A 415 21.32 3.87 6.98
N CYS A 416 20.43 2.87 7.05
CA CYS A 416 18.99 3.09 7.03
C CYS A 416 18.38 3.23 8.44
N VAL A 417 19.10 2.87 9.50
CA VAL A 417 18.59 2.93 10.88
C VAL A 417 18.86 4.30 11.47
N SER A 418 17.80 5.06 11.73
CA SER A 418 17.87 6.35 12.41
C SER A 418 17.32 6.23 13.83
N PRO A 419 18.02 6.77 14.86
CA PRO A 419 17.55 6.69 16.24
C PRO A 419 16.26 7.53 16.42
N PRO A 420 15.27 7.04 17.18
CA PRO A 420 14.04 7.80 17.43
C PRO A 420 14.33 9.01 18.33
N SER A 421 13.60 10.12 18.10
CA SER A 421 13.71 11.31 18.94
C SER A 421 12.79 11.19 20.17
N SER A 422 13.39 11.28 21.36
CA SER A 422 12.66 11.33 22.63
C SER A 422 12.16 12.74 22.94
N LEU A 423 10.96 12.87 23.49
CA LEU A 423 10.45 14.15 23.95
C LEU A 423 11.17 14.61 25.23
N SER A 424 11.57 15.88 25.29
CA SER A 424 12.28 16.43 26.46
C SER A 424 11.41 16.44 27.72
N VAL A 425 12.01 16.12 28.87
CA VAL A 425 11.34 16.11 30.19
C VAL A 425 10.68 17.47 30.50
N GLY A 426 11.28 18.57 30.04
CA GLY A 426 10.74 19.91 30.23
C GLY A 426 9.36 20.13 29.61
N VAL A 427 9.04 19.46 28.50
CA VAL A 427 7.72 19.56 27.85
C VAL A 427 6.65 18.83 28.67
N TYR A 428 6.97 17.66 29.23
CA TYR A 428 6.06 16.94 30.13
C TYR A 428 5.71 17.78 31.36
N VAL A 429 6.74 18.33 32.02
CA VAL A 429 6.56 19.20 33.19
C VAL A 429 5.74 20.45 32.82
N SER A 430 6.01 21.07 31.68
CA SER A 430 5.28 22.24 31.21
C SER A 430 3.80 21.94 30.95
N CYS A 431 3.48 20.81 30.33
CA CYS A 431 2.09 20.40 30.07
C CYS A 431 1.34 20.14 31.38
N VAL A 432 1.92 19.35 32.29
CA VAL A 432 1.33 19.05 33.60
C VAL A 432 1.12 20.34 34.40
N CYS A 433 2.12 21.22 34.44
CA CYS A 433 2.03 22.52 35.12
C CYS A 433 0.90 23.39 34.53
N CYS A 434 0.78 23.48 33.21
CA CYS A 434 -0.28 24.28 32.57
C CYS A 434 -1.68 23.74 32.85
N VAL A 435 -1.88 22.41 32.86
CA VAL A 435 -3.16 21.78 33.21
C VAL A 435 -3.49 22.03 34.67
N LEU A 436 -2.53 21.89 35.59
CA LEU A 436 -2.71 22.19 37.01
C LEU A 436 -3.06 23.67 37.25
N LEU A 437 -2.38 24.59 36.55
CA LEU A 437 -2.71 26.02 36.60
C LEU A 437 -4.12 26.30 36.09
N MET A 438 -4.55 25.62 35.03
CA MET A 438 -5.92 25.77 34.52
C MET A 438 -6.96 25.22 35.50
N ALA A 439 -6.68 24.09 36.16
CA ALA A 439 -7.51 23.55 37.23
C ALA A 439 -7.61 24.54 38.40
N LEU A 440 -6.48 25.10 38.82
CA LEU A 440 -6.42 26.13 39.86
C LEU A 440 -7.26 27.37 39.48
N PHE A 441 -7.14 27.86 38.25
CA PHE A 441 -7.93 29.00 37.77
C PHE A 441 -9.43 28.70 37.77
N SER A 442 -9.81 27.45 37.47
CA SER A 442 -11.21 27.01 37.54
C SER A 442 -11.76 27.04 38.97
N CYS A 443 -10.96 26.62 39.96
CA CYS A 443 -11.33 26.69 41.38
C CYS A 443 -11.37 28.13 41.89
N LEU A 444 -10.39 28.96 41.53
CA LEU A 444 -10.30 30.35 41.95
C LEU A 444 -11.35 31.25 41.29
N GLN A 445 -11.92 30.85 40.15
CA GLN A 445 -12.87 31.66 39.39
C GLN A 445 -14.06 32.19 40.20
N VAL A 446 -14.61 31.38 41.11
CA VAL A 446 -15.74 31.80 41.96
C VAL A 446 -15.32 32.96 42.85
N TYR A 447 -14.17 32.82 43.50
CA TYR A 447 -13.62 33.84 44.40
C TYR A 447 -13.15 35.08 43.65
N THR A 448 -12.58 34.93 42.45
CA THR A 448 -12.12 36.06 41.64
C THR A 448 -13.29 36.88 41.12
N ASN A 449 -14.40 36.25 40.73
CA ASN A 449 -15.63 36.95 40.37
C ASN A 449 -16.19 37.78 41.55
N ARG A 450 -16.19 37.23 42.77
CA ARG A 450 -16.60 37.95 43.98
C ARG A 450 -15.63 39.08 44.33
N LEU A 451 -14.32 38.85 44.21
CA LEU A 451 -13.29 39.85 44.41
C LEU A 451 -13.45 41.02 43.41
N ARG A 452 -13.74 40.73 42.15
CA ARG A 452 -14.02 41.75 41.12
C ARG A 452 -15.16 42.68 41.54
N ARG A 453 -16.21 42.12 42.14
CA ARG A 453 -17.34 42.87 42.69
C ARG A 453 -16.93 43.76 43.86
N VAL A 454 -16.17 43.21 44.82
CA VAL A 454 -15.68 43.95 46.01
C VAL A 454 -14.80 45.12 45.60
N ILE A 455 -13.89 44.93 44.64
CA ILE A 455 -13.04 45.99 44.10
C ILE A 455 -13.91 47.10 43.49
N ALA A 456 -14.91 46.75 42.67
CA ALA A 456 -15.80 47.75 42.07
C ALA A 456 -16.63 48.52 43.12
N ALA A 457 -17.04 47.86 44.20
CA ALA A 457 -17.75 48.50 45.31
C ALA A 457 -16.86 49.49 46.09
N PHE A 458 -15.59 49.16 46.27
CA PHE A 458 -14.61 50.02 46.94
C PHE A 458 -14.37 51.33 46.19
N TYR A 459 -14.17 51.26 44.86
CA TYR A 459 -13.92 52.46 44.05
C TYR A 459 -15.16 53.33 43.80
N TYR A 460 -16.37 52.75 43.84
CA TYR A 460 -17.63 53.48 43.54
C TYR A 460 -18.65 53.38 44.68
N PRO A 461 -18.36 53.92 45.89
CA PRO A 461 -19.20 53.76 47.07
C PRO A 461 -20.59 54.39 46.89
N LYS A 462 -20.67 55.59 46.29
CA LYS A 462 -21.95 56.27 46.02
C LYS A 462 -22.88 55.43 45.13
N ARG A 463 -22.31 54.74 44.14
CA ARG A 463 -23.08 53.86 43.24
C ARG A 463 -23.53 52.60 43.96
N GLU A 464 -22.68 52.04 44.82
CA GLU A 464 -23.01 50.85 45.59
C GLU A 464 -24.17 51.08 46.56
N THR A 465 -24.17 52.20 47.30
CA THR A 465 -25.27 52.58 48.19
C THR A 465 -26.61 52.63 47.44
N LYS A 466 -26.65 53.22 46.23
CA LYS A 466 -27.86 53.26 45.39
C LYS A 466 -28.33 51.86 44.97
N ARG A 467 -27.40 50.96 44.63
CA ARG A 467 -27.71 49.59 44.22
C ARG A 467 -28.23 48.74 45.36
N VAL A 468 -27.64 48.88 46.55
CA VAL A 468 -28.10 48.19 47.76
C VAL A 468 -29.48 48.69 48.19
N LEU A 469 -29.72 50.00 48.14
CA LEU A 469 -31.05 50.58 48.41
C LEU A 469 -32.10 50.09 47.41
N PHE A 470 -31.77 50.09 46.12
CA PHE A 470 -32.64 49.57 45.07
C PHE A 470 -32.95 48.08 45.25
N LEU A 471 -31.94 47.27 45.59
CA LEU A 471 -32.14 45.84 45.86
C LEU A 471 -33.06 45.65 47.07
N TYR A 472 -32.83 46.40 48.14
CA TYR A 472 -33.64 46.32 49.36
C TYR A 472 -35.10 46.73 49.10
N SER A 473 -35.33 47.83 48.38
CA SER A 473 -36.69 48.30 48.04
C SER A 473 -37.41 47.33 47.09
N LEU A 474 -36.70 46.78 46.11
CA LEU A 474 -37.28 45.80 45.19
C LEU A 474 -37.74 44.53 45.95
N GLN A 475 -36.96 44.07 46.92
CA GLN A 475 -37.28 42.85 47.66
C GLN A 475 -38.37 43.05 48.70
N ILE A 476 -38.43 44.21 49.37
CA ILE A 476 -39.55 44.53 50.27
C ILE A 476 -40.87 44.60 49.48
N GLN A 477 -40.84 45.20 48.28
CA GLN A 477 -42.00 45.29 47.39
C GLN A 477 -42.45 43.91 46.92
N ARG A 478 -41.51 43.02 46.55
CA ARG A 478 -41.81 41.61 46.21
C ARG A 478 -42.44 40.85 47.37
N ARG A 479 -41.98 41.06 48.60
CA ARG A 479 -42.62 40.45 49.79
C ARG A 479 -44.04 40.97 49.99
N ILE A 480 -44.27 42.28 49.84
CA ILE A 480 -45.61 42.88 49.93
C ILE A 480 -46.54 42.31 48.87
N SER A 481 -46.15 42.38 47.59
CA SER A 481 -46.97 41.86 46.48
C SER A 481 -47.24 40.36 46.60
N SER A 482 -46.26 39.56 47.05
CA SER A 482 -46.47 38.14 47.30
C SER A 482 -47.44 37.87 48.47
N THR A 483 -47.47 38.74 49.48
CA THR A 483 -48.38 38.61 50.62
C THR A 483 -49.80 39.03 50.23
N ASP A 484 -49.93 40.11 49.47
CA ASP A 484 -51.21 40.59 48.97
C ASP A 484 -51.82 39.60 47.97
N ARG A 485 -51.01 39.05 47.05
CA ARG A 485 -51.45 37.97 46.15
C ARG A 485 -51.93 36.74 46.93
N LYS A 486 -51.22 36.33 47.98
CA LYS A 486 -51.66 35.23 48.84
C LYS A 486 -53.00 35.55 49.51
N ARG A 487 -53.16 36.75 50.08
CA ARG A 487 -54.42 37.19 50.71
C ARG A 487 -55.60 37.21 49.72
N ILE A 488 -55.38 37.66 48.50
CA ILE A 488 -56.40 37.66 47.43
C ILE A 488 -56.81 36.22 47.10
N ILE A 489 -55.85 35.31 46.93
CA ILE A 489 -56.14 33.88 46.69
C ILE A 489 -56.90 33.27 47.88
N THR A 490 -56.52 33.55 49.13
CA THR A 490 -57.23 33.02 50.29
C THR A 490 -58.65 33.58 50.42
N ARG A 491 -58.87 34.85 50.06
CA ARG A 491 -60.20 35.48 50.03
C ARG A 491 -61.08 34.93 48.90
N GLY A 492 -60.53 34.75 47.70
CA GLY A 492 -61.25 34.10 46.59
C GLY A 492 -61.62 32.65 46.91
N ARG A 493 -60.74 31.91 47.59
CA ARG A 493 -61.01 30.53 48.04
C ARG A 493 -62.05 30.47 49.17
N ARG A 494 -62.09 31.46 50.08
CA ARG A 494 -63.15 31.60 51.08
C ARG A 494 -64.49 32.01 50.46
N SER A 495 -64.50 32.88 49.45
CA SER A 495 -65.72 33.25 48.72
C SER A 495 -66.34 32.05 48.01
N ASN A 496 -65.51 31.18 47.41
CA ASN A 496 -66.00 29.95 46.77
C ASN A 496 -66.45 28.88 47.77
N MET A 497 -65.90 28.87 49.00
CA MET A 497 -66.28 27.91 50.04
C MET A 497 -67.51 28.35 50.87
N VAL A 498 -67.90 29.62 50.80
CA VAL A 498 -69.14 30.15 51.43
C VAL A 498 -70.35 30.03 50.48
N PHE A 499 -70.13 29.72 49.20
CA PHE A 499 -71.20 29.51 48.21
C PHE A 499 -71.56 28.04 47.93
N GLU A 500 -71.02 27.08 48.69
CA GLU A 500 -71.40 25.67 48.58
C GLU A 500 -72.08 25.16 49.86
N CYS A 501 -73.41 25.34 49.93
CA CYS A 501 -74.43 24.30 50.22
C CYS A 501 -75.77 24.93 50.66
N PRO A 502 -76.94 24.27 50.44
CA PRO A 502 -77.32 23.39 49.35
C PRO A 502 -78.70 23.77 48.77
N SER A 503 -78.88 23.77 47.44
CA SER A 503 -80.22 23.63 46.86
C SER A 503 -80.16 22.72 45.65
N SER A 504 -80.67 21.52 45.90
CA SER A 504 -81.26 20.57 44.96
C SER A 504 -81.95 21.23 43.75
N CYS A 505 -81.85 20.50 42.63
CA CYS A 505 -82.75 20.51 41.47
C CYS A 505 -82.30 21.36 40.27
N GLY A 506 -81.94 20.66 39.17
CA GLY A 506 -81.88 21.27 37.84
C GLY A 506 -80.77 20.73 36.94
N ARG A 507 -81.00 19.56 36.34
CA ARG A 507 -80.35 19.14 35.07
C ARG A 507 -80.42 20.33 34.08
N ARG A 508 -79.47 20.58 33.17
CA ARG A 508 -79.14 19.74 32.01
C ARG A 508 -78.16 20.53 31.10
N LEU A 509 -77.31 19.79 30.38
CA LEU A 509 -76.78 20.08 29.02
C LEU A 509 -75.69 21.14 28.81
N CYS A 510 -74.45 20.68 28.58
CA CYS A 510 -73.77 20.63 27.27
C CYS A 510 -72.24 20.58 27.48
N ARG A 511 -71.61 19.41 27.35
CA ARG A 511 -71.06 18.79 26.13
C ARG A 511 -69.60 19.22 25.90
N HIS A 512 -68.72 18.23 26.12
CA HIS A 512 -67.30 18.20 25.84
C HIS A 512 -66.93 18.78 24.48
N HIS A 513 -65.91 19.64 24.46
CA HIS A 513 -64.89 19.63 23.42
C HIS A 513 -63.52 19.82 24.08
N GLN A 514 -62.66 18.82 23.89
CA GLN A 514 -61.31 18.74 24.40
C GLN A 514 -60.39 19.01 23.21
N GLN A 515 -59.55 20.04 23.31
CA GLN A 515 -58.45 20.25 22.37
C GLN A 515 -57.29 20.90 23.13
N GLU A 516 -56.14 20.21 23.06
CA GLU A 516 -54.84 20.60 23.57
C GLU A 516 -54.37 21.89 22.89
N ALA A 517 -53.82 22.83 23.66
CA ALA A 517 -53.12 24.01 23.15
C ALA A 517 -51.71 24.04 23.74
N SER A 518 -50.74 23.87 22.85
CA SER A 518 -49.31 24.03 23.06
C SER A 518 -48.95 25.51 22.93
N ASP A 519 -48.28 26.07 23.94
CA ASP A 519 -47.76 27.45 23.95
C ASP A 519 -46.59 27.60 22.97
N SER A 520 -46.67 28.57 22.06
CA SER A 520 -45.54 29.15 21.32
C SER A 520 -45.94 30.56 20.87
N GLU A 521 -45.63 31.58 21.68
CA GLU A 521 -45.73 32.99 21.29
C GLU A 521 -44.34 33.51 20.86
N GLU A 522 -44.16 33.67 19.54
CA GLU A 522 -43.19 34.58 18.94
C GLU A 522 -43.79 35.99 18.89
N THR A 523 -43.03 37.00 19.34
CA THR A 523 -43.38 38.42 19.17
C THR A 523 -42.39 39.08 18.23
N HIS A 524 -42.87 39.43 17.03
CA HIS A 524 -42.17 40.27 16.06
C HIS A 524 -42.52 41.73 16.36
N TYR A 525 -41.51 42.60 16.49
CA TYR A 525 -41.69 44.05 16.53
C TYR A 525 -41.47 44.62 15.13
N ASP A 526 -42.40 45.48 14.72
CA ASP A 526 -42.40 46.25 13.48
C ASP A 526 -41.78 47.64 13.73
N HIS A 527 -41.03 48.15 12.76
CA HIS A 527 -40.36 49.45 12.79
C HIS A 527 -41.16 50.46 11.96
N GLY A 528 -41.64 51.51 12.64
CA GLY A 528 -41.94 52.82 12.05
C GLY A 528 -40.84 53.82 12.41
#